data_AF-A0A5J4T0R6-F1
#
_entry.id   AF-A0A5J4T0R6-F1
#
_cell.length_a   1.000
_cell.length_b   1.000
_cell.length_c   1.000
_cell.angle_alpha   90.00
_cell.angle_beta   90.00
_cell.angle_gamma   90.00
#
_symmetry.space_group_name_H-M   'P 1'
#
loop_
_entity.id
_entity.type
_entity.pdbx_description
1 polymer ?
#
loop_
_entity_poly.entity_id
_entity_poly.type
_entity_poly.pdbx_seq_one_letter_code
_entity_poly.pdbx_strand_id
1 'polypeptide(L)' 'MNNLTRNYEFILKELINICSHITSFKQIRQPKLSDLDLVALNLTAEYMFYNSEFVLK' A
#
# COMPACT_ATOMS: atom_id res chain seq x y z
N MET A 1 -7.75 -12.94 -7.24
CA MET A 1 -7.25 -11.85 -6.38
C MET A 1 -8.38 -11.37 -5.50
N ASN A 2 -8.13 -11.12 -4.21
CA ASN A 2 -9.13 -10.51 -3.33
C ASN A 2 -9.05 -8.98 -3.41
N ASN A 3 -10.02 -8.28 -2.81
CA ASN A 3 -10.09 -6.82 -2.82
C ASN A 3 -8.84 -6.18 -2.20
N LEU A 4 -8.26 -6.80 -1.17
CA LEU A 4 -7.04 -6.32 -0.52
C LEU A 4 -5.86 -6.28 -1.49
N THR A 5 -5.56 -7.38 -2.18
CA THR A 5 -4.44 -7.46 -3.12
C THR A 5 -4.60 -6.46 -4.26
N ARG A 6 -5.82 -6.31 -4.80
CA ARG A 6 -6.08 -5.35 -5.88
C ARG A 6 -5.88 -3.90 -5.43
N ASN A 7 -6.39 -3.55 -4.24
CA ASN A 7 -6.25 -2.19 -3.70
C ASN A 7 -4.79 -1.88 -3.39
N TYR A 8 -4.06 -2.84 -2.82
CA TYR A 8 -2.63 -2.73 -2.57
C TYR A 8 -1.84 -2.47 -3.86
N GLU A 9 -2.04 -3.29 -4.90
CA GLU A 9 -1.34 -3.14 -6.18
C GLU A 9 -1.63 -1.78 -6.83
N PHE A 10 -2.88 -1.31 -6.76
CA PHE A 10 -3.25 -0.01 -7.30
C PHE A 10 -2.56 1.13 -6.55
N ILE A 11 -2.62 1.14 -5.21
CA ILE A 11 -2.00 2.17 -4.38
C ILE A 11 -0.49 2.16 -4.55
N LEU A 12 0.14 0.99 -4.57
CA LEU A 12 1.59 0.86 -4.79
C LEU A 12 2.01 1.42 -6.15
N LYS A 13 1.24 1.14 -7.20
CA LYS A 13 1.52 1.67 -8.55
C LYS A 13 1.48 3.20 -8.57
N GLU A 14 0.47 3.81 -7.96
CA GLU A 14 0.37 5.27 -7.90
C GLU A 14 1.49 5.88 -7.04
N LEU A 15 1.84 5.24 -5.91
CA LEU A 15 2.97 5.65 -5.09
C LEU A 15 4.29 5.57 -5.86
N ILE A 16 4.54 4.53 -6.63
CA ILE A 16 5.75 4.41 -7.46
C ILE A 16 5.81 5.53 -8.50
N ASN A 17 4.67 5.88 -9.13
CA ASN A 17 4.63 6.96 -10.11
C ASN A 17 4.99 8.31 -9.47
N ILE A 18 4.40 8.63 -8.31
CA ILE A 18 4.58 9.90 -7.60
C ILE A 18 5.97 9.99 -6.96
N CYS A 19 6.41 8.90 -6.33
CA CYS A 19 7.64 8.81 -5.54
C CYS A 19 8.81 8.20 -6.32
N SER A 20 8.75 8.18 -7.66
CA SER A 20 9.79 7.56 -8.52
C SER A 20 11.19 8.13 -8.30
N HIS A 21 11.29 9.35 -7.79
CA HIS A 21 12.56 10.04 -7.45
C HIS A 21 13.10 9.68 -6.05
N ILE A 22 12.32 9.00 -5.21
CA ILE A 22 12.71 8.60 -3.86
C ILE A 22 13.42 7.25 -3.95
N THR A 23 14.67 7.20 -3.49
CA THR A 23 15.40 5.94 -3.35
C THR A 23 14.77 5.15 -2.22
N SER A 24 14.18 4.00 -2.54
CA SER A 24 13.62 3.12 -1.52
C SER A 24 14.70 2.29 -0.86
N PHE A 25 14.73 2.28 0.47
CA PHE A 25 15.49 1.32 1.24
C PHE A 25 14.74 -0.02 1.25
N LYS A 26 15.49 -1.12 1.18
CA LYS A 26 14.94 -2.47 1.34
C LYS A 26 15.37 -3.00 2.68
N GLN A 27 14.40 -3.35 3.54
CA GLN A 27 14.70 -3.79 4.90
C GLN A 27 15.63 -5.01 4.93
N ILE A 28 16.56 -5.00 5.87
CA ILE A 28 17.52 -6.10 6.10
C ILE A 28 16.80 -7.32 6.70
N ARG A 29 15.80 -7.07 7.56
CA ARG A 29 15.02 -8.09 8.27
C ARG A 29 13.85 -8.56 7.41
N GLN A 30 13.37 -9.76 7.67
CA GLN A 30 12.18 -10.29 7.00
C GLN A 30 10.90 -9.81 7.72
N PRO A 31 9.83 -9.48 6.97
CA PRO A 31 9.74 -9.50 5.51
C PRO A 31 10.54 -8.36 4.86
N LYS A 32 11.18 -8.64 3.70
CA LYS A 32 12.02 -7.66 2.98
C LYS A 32 11.17 -6.66 2.20
N LEU A 33 10.39 -5.87 2.91
CA LEU A 33 9.56 -4.80 2.35
C LEU A 33 10.42 -3.58 2.05
N SER A 34 10.07 -2.90 0.97
CA SER A 34 10.58 -1.57 0.67
C SER A 34 9.79 -0.53 1.46
N ASP A 35 10.35 0.68 1.62
CA ASP A 35 9.64 1.79 2.28
C ASP A 35 8.29 2.07 1.59
N LEU A 36 8.25 1.99 0.26
CA LEU A 36 7.02 2.17 -0.50
C LEU A 36 6.01 1.04 -0.25
N ASP A 37 6.46 -0.22 -0.11
CA ASP A 37 5.57 -1.34 0.20
C ASP A 37 4.91 -1.15 1.58
N LEU A 38 5.66 -0.64 2.57
CA LEU A 38 5.14 -0.37 3.91
C LEU A 38 4.09 0.73 3.91
N VAL A 39 4.36 1.84 3.21
CA VAL A 39 3.42 2.94 3.06
C VAL A 39 2.17 2.48 2.29
N ALA A 40 2.34 1.71 1.21
CA ALA A 40 1.24 1.15 0.43
C ALA A 40 0.35 0.24 1.29
N LEU A 41 0.94 -0.63 2.12
CA LEU A 41 0.20 -1.48 3.06
C LEU A 41 -0.63 -0.66 4.05
N ASN A 42 -0.03 0.38 4.64
CA ASN A 42 -0.73 1.22 5.62
C ASN A 42 -1.91 1.97 4.99
N LEU A 43 -1.69 2.60 3.83
CA LEU A 43 -2.74 3.28 3.08
C LEU A 43 -3.84 2.32 2.61
N THR A 44 -3.49 1.10 2.24
CA THR A 44 -4.48 0.09 1.87
C THR A 44 -5.35 -0.29 3.07
N ALA A 45 -4.76 -0.45 4.26
CA ALA A 45 -5.51 -0.74 5.48
C ALA A 45 -6.48 0.39 5.83
N GLU A 46 -6.02 1.64 5.78
CA GLU A 46 -6.86 2.82 6.02
C GLU A 46 -7.99 2.93 4.99
N TYR A 47 -7.68 2.78 3.69
CA TYR A 47 -8.69 2.80 2.63
C TYR A 47 -9.76 1.73 2.82
N MET A 48 -9.35 0.50 3.18
CA MET A 48 -10.29 -0.58 3.42
C MET A 48 -11.13 -0.36 4.67
N PHE A 49 -10.58 0.26 5.72
CA PHE A 49 -11.33 0.68 6.91
C PHE A 49 -12.39 1.73 6.55
N TYR A 50 -12.02 2.77 5.81
CA TYR A 50 -13.01 3.78 5.37
C TYR A 50 -14.06 3.19 4.44
N ASN A 51 -13.67 2.31 3.52
CA ASN A 51 -14.60 1.66 2.61
C ASN A 51 -15.58 0.73 3.35
N SER A 52 -15.14 0.06 4.41
CA SER A 52 -16.05 -0.76 5.22
C SER A 52 -17.03 0.10 6.03
N GLU A 53 -16.60 1.23 6.59
CA GLU A 53 -17.51 2.19 7.25
C GLU A 53 -18.54 2.77 6.28
N PHE A 54 -18.15 3.04 5.03
CA PHE A 54 -19.05 3.58 4.01
C PHE A 54 -20.09 2.54 3.57
N VAL A 55 -19.69 1.28 3.37
CA VAL A 55 -20.63 0.20 2.98
C VAL A 55 -21.64 -0.13 4.08
N LEU A 56 -21.31 0.15 5.34
CA LEU A 56 -22.18 -0.08 6.49
C LEU A 56 -23.16 1.08 6.78
N LYS A 57 -23.04 2.21 6.09
CA LYS A 57 -23.94 3.37 6.19
C LYS A 57 -24.94 3.38 5.04
#